data_AF-A0A1S7ULT9-F1
#
_entry.id   AF-A0A1S7ULT9-F1
#
_cell.length_a   1.000
_cell.length_b   1.000
_cell.length_c   1.000
_cell.angle_alpha   90.00
_cell.angle_beta   90.00
_cell.angle_gamma   90.00
#
_symmetry.space_group_name_H-M   'P 1'
#
loop_
_entity.id
_entity.type
_entity.pdbx_description
1 polymer ?
#
loop_
_entity_poly.entity_id
_entity_poly.type
_entity_poly.pdbx_seq_one_letter_code
_entity_poly.pdbx_strand_id
1 'polypeptide(L)'
;MAASNLASMLDTSEPIPLSSRFAKLKRNMIACREKDVAESFYRLLRALRKEADDIAARGSDVIPTIDYFDIHDSGKASAFRKALRRRGVAVIKRVVPHTVAQTWKEEALDYIADNPQSRGYPPHDPQLFDLYWSPSQVRARVDSRLLDAQRFAMRTWHASDEQALVSAEHPVAYADRLRVRTPGDTPLAGSTHVDNGSVERWEPDGYGASGTYRDVFSGRWEDYDPWDSSPRLHITTDLYNRSGSCSMFRMFQGFLSLSDVPEGSGALTVCPMLQLSTAYLLLRPFFTPRYKDPAARRMDGSGGMDMGMGAGVGRGGAALDFLHPNNWNLNVSQTSVLHGAVPGYVQELSSALHPHLQLNRTMVSIPDLEPGDYVIWHPDAVHAVDGAPSLAAMSSHLSQFSPHGHFNPNTYSPSSFSLNPPPPPPPPPSFSPNSNPFLPRPFSPSHYSHSTSSSRSGSLSSFTFGHRFTPSSSSSASSASSPPYPIRSRRATAAVIPNPYPAAADPTAAVLYIPACPLTQTNALYLARQRRAFLLGLAAPDFAEAGAGSAGERDHQGRPGVQDIADAGGERGLRSMGLAPWEEAAAPAVRPRGGGGGGSSDKSSREREKDARLLRLANGILFPDRFDGVLKKPGRR
;
A
#
# COMPACT_ATOMS: atom_id res chain seq x y z
N MET A 1 -5.56 19.03 -15.02
CA MET A 1 -6.59 20.06 -14.76
C MET A 1 -7.61 19.65 -13.69
N ALA A 2 -8.20 18.44 -13.73
CA ALA A 2 -9.07 17.98 -12.63
C ALA A 2 -8.32 17.73 -11.29
N ALA A 3 -7.06 17.27 -11.34
CA ALA A 3 -6.23 17.08 -10.16
C ALA A 3 -5.73 18.40 -9.53
N SER A 4 -5.50 19.45 -10.34
CA SER A 4 -5.04 20.76 -9.87
C SER A 4 -6.16 21.58 -9.20
N ASN A 5 -7.41 21.44 -9.69
CA ASN A 5 -8.56 22.16 -9.13
C ASN A 5 -9.09 21.56 -7.82
N LEU A 6 -8.74 20.31 -7.48
CA LEU A 6 -9.13 19.70 -6.20
C LEU A 6 -8.02 19.76 -5.15
N ALA A 7 -6.75 19.79 -5.56
CA ALA A 7 -5.65 20.15 -4.67
C ALA A 7 -5.95 21.49 -3.96
N SER A 8 -6.54 22.47 -4.67
CA SER A 8 -6.96 23.75 -4.08
C SER A 8 -8.26 23.70 -3.26
N MET A 9 -9.09 22.66 -3.37
CA MET A 9 -10.26 22.46 -2.49
C MET A 9 -9.91 21.68 -1.22
N LEU A 10 -8.90 20.81 -1.30
CA LEU A 10 -8.33 20.05 -0.18
C LEU A 10 -7.24 20.83 0.59
N ASP A 11 -6.76 21.93 0.02
CA ASP A 11 -5.92 22.97 0.66
C ASP A 11 -6.67 23.81 1.70
N THR A 12 -7.89 23.39 2.08
CA THR A 12 -8.69 24.10 3.05
C THR A 12 -8.31 23.68 4.47
N SER A 13 -8.00 24.67 5.31
CA SER A 13 -7.88 24.50 6.77
C SER A 13 -9.19 24.03 7.42
N GLU A 14 -10.30 24.06 6.68
CA GLU A 14 -11.64 23.68 7.12
C GLU A 14 -12.01 22.27 6.67
N PRO A 15 -12.58 21.44 7.56
CA PRO A 15 -12.97 20.09 7.23
C PRO A 15 -14.18 20.04 6.29
N ILE A 16 -14.10 19.18 5.26
CA ILE A 16 -15.18 18.96 4.29
C ILE A 16 -16.34 18.16 4.93
N PRO A 17 -17.58 18.69 4.94
CA PRO A 17 -18.76 17.91 5.34
C PRO A 17 -19.13 16.88 4.27
N LEU A 18 -19.35 15.64 4.69
CA LEU A 18 -19.86 14.58 3.80
C LEU A 18 -21.40 14.51 3.85
N SER A 19 -21.99 13.54 3.15
CA SER A 19 -23.44 13.30 3.23
C SER A 19 -23.87 12.95 4.66
N SER A 20 -25.12 13.30 5.01
CA SER A 20 -25.67 13.14 6.36
C SER A 20 -25.66 11.68 6.87
N ARG A 21 -25.53 10.70 5.97
CA ARG A 21 -25.36 9.28 6.34
C ARG A 21 -24.13 9.06 7.22
N PHE A 22 -23.05 9.83 7.04
CA PHE A 22 -21.84 9.70 7.84
C PHE A 22 -22.03 10.20 9.28
N ALA A 23 -22.91 11.18 9.49
CA ALA A 23 -23.32 11.59 10.84
C ALA A 23 -24.09 10.47 11.56
N LYS A 24 -25.01 9.81 10.83
CA LYS A 24 -25.75 8.65 11.35
C LYS A 24 -24.83 7.46 11.63
N LEU A 25 -23.89 7.18 10.72
CA LEU A 25 -22.88 6.15 10.87
C LEU A 25 -22.07 6.34 12.15
N LYS A 26 -21.47 7.52 12.33
CA LYS A 26 -20.71 7.85 13.55
C LYS A 26 -21.55 7.65 14.81
N ARG A 27 -22.78 8.17 14.84
CA ARG A 27 -23.69 7.98 15.98
C ARG A 27 -23.89 6.50 16.31
N ASN A 28 -24.14 5.67 15.29
CA ASN A 28 -24.39 4.25 15.48
C ASN A 28 -23.15 3.48 15.95
N MET A 29 -21.94 3.86 15.48
CA MET A 29 -20.70 3.15 15.83
C MET A 29 -20.37 3.19 17.33
N ILE A 30 -20.65 4.32 17.97
CA ILE A 30 -20.33 4.55 19.39
C ILE A 30 -21.56 4.47 20.31
N ALA A 31 -22.72 4.09 19.76
CA ALA A 31 -23.97 4.00 20.51
C ALA A 31 -23.79 3.10 21.74
N CYS A 32 -24.26 3.59 22.90
CA CYS A 32 -24.14 2.94 24.21
C CYS A 32 -22.70 2.81 24.73
N ARG A 33 -21.71 3.42 24.08
CA ARG A 33 -20.29 3.42 24.47
C ARG A 33 -19.67 4.83 24.43
N GLU A 34 -20.51 5.86 24.43
CA GLU A 34 -20.11 7.26 24.28
C GLU A 34 -19.12 7.66 25.38
N LYS A 35 -19.38 7.25 26.62
CA LYS A 35 -18.51 7.50 27.76
C LYS A 35 -17.15 6.84 27.59
N ASP A 36 -17.12 5.55 27.23
CA ASP A 36 -15.87 4.78 27.05
C ASP A 36 -15.02 5.39 25.92
N VAL A 37 -15.66 5.79 24.82
CA VAL A 37 -15.00 6.47 23.70
C VAL A 37 -14.43 7.82 24.14
N ALA A 38 -15.19 8.63 24.89
CA ALA A 38 -14.72 9.91 25.41
C ALA A 38 -13.50 9.75 26.33
N GLU A 39 -13.58 8.84 27.30
CA GLU A 39 -12.48 8.57 28.24
C GLU A 39 -11.23 8.04 27.52
N SER A 40 -11.41 7.16 26.54
CA SER A 40 -10.30 6.62 25.76
C SER A 40 -9.59 7.68 24.92
N PHE A 41 -10.34 8.63 24.33
CA PHE A 41 -9.75 9.74 23.59
C PHE A 41 -8.87 10.60 24.50
N TYR A 42 -9.29 10.89 25.73
CA TYR A 42 -8.46 11.65 26.67
C TYR A 42 -7.18 10.91 27.09
N ARG A 43 -7.23 9.58 27.24
CA ARG A 43 -6.03 8.76 27.45
C ARG A 43 -5.11 8.81 26.23
N LEU A 44 -5.68 8.72 25.03
CA LEU A 44 -4.97 8.81 23.76
C LEU A 44 -4.25 10.15 23.59
N LEU A 45 -4.89 11.28 23.88
CA LEU A 45 -4.27 12.60 23.77
C LEU A 45 -3.02 12.75 24.65
N ARG A 46 -3.01 12.15 25.85
CA ARG A 46 -1.83 12.14 26.72
C ARG A 46 -0.72 11.25 26.16
N ALA A 47 -1.07 10.08 25.62
CA ALA A 47 -0.12 9.17 24.98
C ALA A 47 0.52 9.80 23.75
N LEU A 48 -0.27 10.46 22.89
CA LEU A 48 0.21 11.18 21.72
C LEU A 48 1.22 12.28 22.07
N ARG A 49 0.93 13.07 23.11
CA ARG A 49 1.86 14.13 23.56
C ARG A 49 3.22 13.54 23.94
N LYS A 50 3.21 12.48 24.76
CA LYS A 50 4.44 11.79 25.19
C LYS A 50 5.21 11.21 24.00
N GLU A 51 4.53 10.57 23.06
CA GLU A 51 5.19 9.99 21.88
C GLU A 51 5.73 11.07 20.94
N ALA A 52 5.02 12.20 20.78
CA ALA A 52 5.49 13.34 20.01
C ALA A 52 6.73 14.00 20.64
N ASP A 53 6.83 14.02 21.97
CA ASP A 53 8.04 14.46 22.69
C ASP A 53 9.23 13.52 22.44
N ASP A 54 9.02 12.20 22.50
CA ASP A 54 10.07 11.22 22.19
C ASP A 54 10.55 11.31 20.73
N ILE A 55 9.62 11.41 19.77
CA ILE A 55 9.96 11.52 18.34
C ILE A 55 10.69 12.83 18.05
N ALA A 56 10.20 13.96 18.57
CA ALA A 56 10.84 15.25 18.33
C ALA A 56 12.26 15.32 18.94
N ALA A 57 12.49 14.64 20.06
CA ALA A 57 13.81 14.61 20.70
C ALA A 57 14.81 13.73 19.95
N ARG A 58 14.35 12.64 19.33
CA ARG A 58 15.20 11.63 18.69
C ARG A 58 15.30 11.78 17.16
N GLY A 59 14.36 12.47 16.52
CA GLY A 59 14.32 12.59 15.06
C GLY A 59 14.31 11.22 14.38
N SER A 60 15.10 11.07 13.33
CA SER A 60 15.19 9.87 12.48
C SER A 60 15.73 8.63 13.23
N ASP A 61 16.43 8.80 14.35
CA ASP A 61 16.95 7.71 15.21
C ASP A 61 15.84 6.85 15.84
N VAL A 62 14.57 7.29 15.76
CA VAL A 62 13.43 6.46 16.18
C VAL A 62 13.15 5.32 15.21
N ILE A 63 13.57 5.42 13.95
CA ILE A 63 13.30 4.45 12.90
C ILE A 63 14.27 3.27 13.05
N PRO A 64 13.77 2.05 13.31
CA PRO A 64 14.63 0.90 13.48
C PRO A 64 15.29 0.51 12.15
N THR A 65 16.57 0.23 12.25
CA THR A 65 17.40 -0.25 11.14
C THR A 65 18.01 -1.59 11.51
N ILE A 66 18.00 -2.53 10.57
CA ILE A 66 18.72 -3.81 10.69
C ILE A 66 19.50 -4.06 9.43
N ASP A 67 20.65 -4.72 9.58
CA ASP A 67 21.40 -5.20 8.44
C ASP A 67 20.81 -6.49 7.86
N TYR A 68 20.81 -6.64 6.54
CA TYR A 68 20.34 -7.87 5.90
C TYR A 68 21.05 -9.13 6.42
N PHE A 69 22.36 -9.06 6.71
CA PHE A 69 23.09 -10.21 7.24
C PHE A 69 22.70 -10.56 8.68
N ASP A 70 22.04 -9.65 9.39
CA ASP A 70 21.60 -9.80 10.77
C ASP A 70 20.16 -10.30 10.91
N ILE A 71 19.39 -10.42 9.82
CA ILE A 71 17.96 -10.82 9.88
C ILE A 71 17.76 -12.25 10.39
N HIS A 72 18.80 -13.08 10.33
CA HIS A 72 18.80 -14.46 10.84
C HIS A 72 19.33 -14.58 12.27
N ASP A 73 19.95 -13.53 12.82
CA ASP A 73 20.32 -13.48 14.23
C ASP A 73 19.05 -13.29 15.07
N SER A 74 18.71 -14.30 15.89
CA SER A 74 17.46 -14.29 16.65
C SER A 74 17.33 -13.11 17.63
N GLY A 75 18.44 -12.64 18.21
CA GLY A 75 18.45 -11.55 19.18
C GLY A 75 18.23 -10.21 18.49
N LYS A 76 19.00 -9.94 17.44
CA LYS A 76 18.87 -8.72 16.62
C LYS A 76 17.51 -8.66 15.92
N ALA A 77 17.06 -9.77 15.33
CA ALA A 77 15.75 -9.89 14.72
C ALA A 77 14.61 -9.61 15.70
N SER A 78 14.68 -10.14 16.92
CA SER A 78 13.65 -9.91 17.95
C SER A 78 13.59 -8.44 18.38
N ALA A 79 14.76 -7.83 18.63
CA ALA A 79 14.86 -6.42 18.99
C ALA A 79 14.31 -5.52 17.86
N PHE A 80 14.69 -5.80 16.62
CA PHE A 80 14.20 -5.11 15.43
C PHE A 80 12.67 -5.23 15.30
N ARG A 81 12.11 -6.45 15.37
CA ARG A 81 10.65 -6.65 15.26
C ARG A 81 9.89 -5.92 16.35
N LYS A 82 10.40 -5.88 17.58
CA LYS A 82 9.78 -5.10 18.68
C LYS A 82 9.77 -3.61 18.36
N ALA A 83 10.87 -3.07 17.84
CA ALA A 83 10.95 -1.67 17.45
C ALA A 83 10.07 -1.36 16.23
N LEU A 84 10.08 -2.21 15.20
CA LEU A 84 9.21 -2.11 14.03
C LEU A 84 7.73 -2.12 14.45
N ARG A 85 7.34 -3.00 15.39
CA ARG A 85 5.96 -3.03 15.90
C ARG A 85 5.49 -1.73 16.50
N ARG A 86 6.39 -1.03 17.23
CA ARG A 86 6.10 0.27 17.82
C ARG A 86 6.01 1.38 16.77
N ARG A 87 6.96 1.38 15.82
CA ARG A 87 7.18 2.51 14.92
C ARG A 87 6.37 2.42 13.63
N GLY A 88 6.06 1.22 13.17
CA GLY A 88 5.33 0.97 11.92
C GLY A 88 6.14 1.26 10.66
N VAL A 89 7.44 1.50 10.77
CA VAL A 89 8.37 1.80 9.67
C VAL A 89 9.74 1.26 10.05
N ALA A 90 10.52 0.82 9.06
CA ALA A 90 11.89 0.37 9.26
C ALA A 90 12.72 0.42 7.98
N VAL A 91 14.05 0.34 8.15
CA VAL A 91 15.02 0.15 7.07
C VAL A 91 15.73 -1.20 7.25
N ILE A 92 15.84 -1.96 6.16
CA ILE A 92 16.69 -3.15 6.06
C ILE A 92 17.85 -2.79 5.13
N LYS A 93 19.05 -2.70 5.70
CA LYS A 93 20.26 -2.27 4.99
C LYS A 93 20.86 -3.39 4.16
N ARG A 94 21.47 -3.03 3.03
CA ARG A 94 22.29 -3.94 2.20
C ARG A 94 21.57 -5.23 1.78
N VAL A 95 20.26 -5.14 1.48
CA VAL A 95 19.47 -6.29 1.02
C VAL A 95 19.97 -6.75 -0.34
N VAL A 96 20.16 -5.81 -1.25
CA VAL A 96 20.77 -6.05 -2.56
C VAL A 96 22.19 -5.49 -2.53
N PRO A 97 23.19 -6.19 -3.09
CA PRO A 97 24.53 -5.63 -3.19
C PRO A 97 24.52 -4.31 -3.94
N HIS A 98 25.25 -3.34 -3.42
CA HIS A 98 25.35 -1.98 -3.95
C HIS A 98 25.57 -1.92 -5.46
N THR A 99 26.54 -2.69 -5.98
CA THR A 99 26.85 -2.74 -7.41
C THR A 99 25.70 -3.27 -8.26
N VAL A 100 24.95 -4.25 -7.75
CA VAL A 100 23.77 -4.81 -8.44
C VAL A 100 22.66 -3.77 -8.49
N ALA A 101 22.40 -3.07 -7.38
CA ALA A 101 21.40 -2.01 -7.34
C ALA A 101 21.74 -0.84 -8.27
N GLN A 102 23.03 -0.47 -8.37
CA GLN A 102 23.49 0.54 -9.33
C GLN A 102 23.34 0.08 -10.79
N THR A 103 23.66 -1.18 -11.12
CA THR A 103 23.38 -1.72 -12.46
C THR A 103 21.89 -1.65 -12.77
N TRP A 104 21.01 -1.96 -11.81
CA TRP A 104 19.56 -1.80 -12.00
C TRP A 104 19.12 -0.35 -12.14
N LYS A 105 19.85 0.61 -11.55
CA LYS A 105 19.63 2.05 -11.78
C LYS A 105 19.92 2.39 -13.24
N GLU A 106 21.10 2.04 -13.72
CA GLU A 106 21.53 2.29 -15.11
C GLU A 106 20.56 1.65 -16.10
N GLU A 107 20.20 0.38 -15.89
CA GLU A 107 19.21 -0.31 -16.73
C GLU A 107 17.83 0.35 -16.73
N ALA A 108 17.39 0.94 -15.60
CA ALA A 108 16.14 1.66 -15.55
C ALA A 108 16.20 2.97 -16.35
N LEU A 109 17.32 3.70 -16.25
CA LEU A 109 17.54 4.95 -16.99
C LEU A 109 17.66 4.68 -18.50
N ASP A 110 18.42 3.66 -18.90
CA ASP A 110 18.56 3.23 -20.30
C ASP A 110 17.20 2.81 -20.87
N TYR A 111 16.42 2.02 -20.12
CA TYR A 111 15.09 1.60 -20.56
C TYR A 111 14.12 2.78 -20.74
N ILE A 112 14.20 3.81 -19.89
CA ILE A 112 13.42 5.06 -20.05
C ILE A 112 13.87 5.79 -21.32
N ALA A 113 15.19 5.92 -21.54
CA ALA A 113 15.76 6.62 -22.70
C ALA A 113 15.41 5.93 -24.03
N ASP A 114 15.47 4.59 -24.06
CA ASP A 114 15.14 3.77 -25.23
C ASP A 114 13.64 3.74 -25.55
N ASN A 115 12.80 4.13 -24.58
CA ASN A 115 11.35 4.12 -24.69
C ASN A 115 10.76 5.51 -24.36
N PRO A 116 11.01 6.54 -25.17
CA PRO A 116 10.57 7.93 -24.89
C PRO A 116 9.05 8.11 -24.88
N GLN A 117 8.29 7.13 -25.38
CA GLN A 117 6.83 7.07 -25.24
C GLN A 117 6.35 6.76 -23.82
N SER A 118 7.26 6.41 -22.90
CA SER A 118 6.94 6.10 -21.50
C SER A 118 6.26 7.30 -20.84
N ARG A 119 5.09 7.07 -20.25
CA ARG A 119 4.38 8.10 -19.52
C ARG A 119 5.05 8.35 -18.17
N GLY A 120 5.26 9.62 -17.82
CA GLY A 120 5.72 10.02 -16.51
C GLY A 120 5.04 11.28 -15.99
N TYR A 121 5.24 11.55 -14.71
CA TYR A 121 4.59 12.65 -13.99
C TYR A 121 5.59 13.48 -13.18
N PRO A 122 5.50 14.82 -13.26
CA PRO A 122 4.69 15.59 -14.21
C PRO A 122 5.11 15.35 -15.69
N PRO A 123 4.23 15.55 -16.69
CA PRO A 123 4.53 15.18 -18.08
C PRO A 123 5.73 15.87 -18.74
N HIS A 124 6.10 17.07 -18.28
CA HIS A 124 7.21 17.86 -18.85
C HIS A 124 8.53 17.71 -18.09
N ASP A 125 8.49 17.06 -16.93
CA ASP A 125 9.63 16.80 -16.05
C ASP A 125 9.34 15.52 -15.25
N PRO A 126 9.31 14.36 -15.92
CA PRO A 126 8.77 13.15 -15.33
C PRO A 126 9.68 12.63 -14.22
N GLN A 127 9.11 12.56 -13.01
CA GLN A 127 9.77 12.00 -11.84
C GLN A 127 9.20 10.63 -11.48
N LEU A 128 7.88 10.44 -11.65
CA LEU A 128 7.19 9.18 -11.41
C LEU A 128 6.78 8.57 -12.75
N PHE A 129 7.31 7.40 -13.08
CA PHE A 129 7.08 6.77 -14.38
C PHE A 129 6.03 5.66 -14.27
N ASP A 130 5.06 5.64 -15.18
CA ASP A 130 4.08 4.56 -15.36
C ASP A 130 4.72 3.37 -16.10
N LEU A 131 5.84 2.90 -15.55
CA LEU A 131 6.56 1.70 -15.96
C LEU A 131 6.39 0.62 -14.91
N TYR A 132 6.18 -0.61 -15.34
CA TYR A 132 5.87 -1.74 -14.46
C TYR A 132 6.79 -2.93 -14.72
N TRP A 133 7.26 -3.13 -15.94
CA TRP A 133 7.91 -4.35 -16.41
C TRP A 133 9.33 -4.13 -16.90
N SER A 134 9.99 -3.02 -16.60
CA SER A 134 11.38 -2.83 -17.01
C SER A 134 12.29 -3.96 -16.48
N PRO A 135 13.43 -4.27 -17.14
CA PRO A 135 14.36 -5.31 -16.67
C PRO A 135 14.75 -5.12 -15.20
N SER A 136 15.06 -3.88 -14.80
CA SER A 136 15.36 -3.49 -13.43
C SER A 136 14.23 -3.82 -12.46
N GLN A 137 12.99 -3.41 -12.76
CA GLN A 137 11.82 -3.69 -11.91
C GLN A 137 11.54 -5.19 -11.77
N VAL A 138 11.60 -5.93 -12.88
CA VAL A 138 11.31 -7.37 -12.88
C VAL A 138 12.35 -8.12 -12.06
N ARG A 139 13.64 -7.85 -12.28
CA ARG A 139 14.73 -8.50 -11.54
C ARG A 139 14.69 -8.18 -10.06
N ALA A 140 14.48 -6.92 -9.70
CA ALA A 140 14.38 -6.52 -8.30
C ALA A 140 13.24 -7.25 -7.56
N ARG A 141 12.04 -7.34 -8.16
CA ARG A 141 10.88 -8.01 -7.52
C ARG A 141 11.06 -9.52 -7.33
N VAL A 142 11.92 -10.16 -8.11
CA VAL A 142 12.16 -11.60 -8.05
C VAL A 142 13.50 -11.97 -7.42
N ASP A 143 14.28 -10.97 -6.98
CA ASP A 143 15.57 -11.19 -6.33
C ASP A 143 15.39 -11.98 -5.04
N SER A 144 16.18 -13.05 -4.91
CA SER A 144 16.07 -13.97 -3.78
C SER A 144 16.30 -13.31 -2.41
N ARG A 145 17.14 -12.27 -2.34
CA ARG A 145 17.44 -11.54 -1.09
C ARG A 145 16.30 -10.61 -0.73
N LEU A 146 15.72 -9.92 -1.72
CA LEU A 146 14.56 -9.07 -1.49
C LEU A 146 13.33 -9.87 -1.06
N LEU A 147 13.08 -11.03 -1.71
CA LEU A 147 12.01 -11.94 -1.28
C LEU A 147 12.23 -12.46 0.15
N ASP A 148 13.49 -12.73 0.55
CA ASP A 148 13.80 -13.14 1.91
C ASP A 148 13.62 -12.00 2.94
N ALA A 149 14.03 -10.77 2.60
CA ALA A 149 13.80 -9.59 3.42
C ALA A 149 12.30 -9.30 3.60
N GLN A 150 11.49 -9.47 2.55
CA GLN A 150 10.03 -9.38 2.62
C GLN A 150 9.45 -10.44 3.57
N ARG A 151 9.86 -11.70 3.43
CA ARG A 151 9.44 -12.78 4.34
C ARG A 151 9.82 -12.48 5.79
N PHE A 152 11.04 -12.00 6.02
CA PHE A 152 11.51 -11.60 7.35
C PHE A 152 10.63 -10.51 7.97
N ALA A 153 10.30 -9.47 7.21
CA ALA A 153 9.45 -8.37 7.64
C ALA A 153 8.00 -8.83 7.89
N MET A 154 7.42 -9.59 6.95
CA MET A 154 6.06 -10.13 7.01
C MET A 154 5.83 -11.02 8.23
N ARG A 155 6.85 -11.73 8.72
CA ARG A 155 6.80 -12.48 10.00
C ARG A 155 6.62 -11.62 11.25
N THR A 156 6.65 -10.29 11.12
CA THR A 156 6.23 -9.37 12.18
C THR A 156 4.72 -9.36 12.36
N TRP A 157 3.95 -9.74 11.34
CA TRP A 157 2.51 -9.89 11.44
C TRP A 157 2.13 -11.20 12.10
N HIS A 158 0.91 -11.25 12.63
CA HIS A 158 0.27 -12.50 13.05
C HIS A 158 -1.19 -12.53 12.60
N ALA A 159 -1.87 -13.64 12.86
CA ALA A 159 -3.28 -13.81 12.56
C ALA A 159 -3.97 -14.34 13.83
N SER A 160 -4.89 -13.57 14.39
CA SER A 160 -5.64 -13.99 15.59
C SER A 160 -6.64 -15.10 15.30
N ASP A 161 -7.20 -15.14 14.08
CA ASP A 161 -8.05 -16.22 13.61
C ASP A 161 -7.19 -17.38 13.09
N GLU A 162 -7.29 -18.53 13.77
CA GLU A 162 -6.57 -19.76 13.39
C GLU A 162 -6.93 -20.26 11.99
N GLN A 163 -8.09 -19.87 11.45
CA GLN A 163 -8.56 -20.25 10.11
C GLN A 163 -8.16 -19.24 9.02
N ALA A 164 -7.51 -18.12 9.39
CA ALA A 164 -7.10 -17.08 8.45
C ALA A 164 -6.12 -17.62 7.41
N LEU A 165 -6.56 -17.63 6.14
CA LEU A 165 -5.79 -18.09 4.99
C LEU A 165 -4.84 -16.98 4.49
N VAL A 166 -3.77 -16.77 5.26
CA VAL A 166 -2.69 -15.83 5.00
C VAL A 166 -1.35 -16.48 5.31
N SER A 167 -0.36 -16.26 4.44
CA SER A 167 0.98 -16.79 4.62
C SER A 167 2.03 -15.68 4.55
N ALA A 168 2.73 -15.47 5.67
CA ALA A 168 3.92 -14.62 5.75
C ALA A 168 5.18 -15.29 5.13
N GLU A 169 5.08 -16.57 4.76
CA GLU A 169 6.20 -17.38 4.24
C GLU A 169 6.37 -17.28 2.72
N HIS A 170 5.31 -16.83 2.03
CA HIS A 170 5.19 -16.84 0.58
C HIS A 170 4.92 -15.41 0.09
N PRO A 171 5.95 -14.57 -0.06
CA PRO A 171 5.81 -13.24 -0.65
C PRO A 171 5.37 -13.36 -2.11
N VAL A 172 4.45 -12.49 -2.52
CA VAL A 172 3.99 -12.35 -3.91
C VAL A 172 4.29 -10.96 -4.42
N ALA A 173 4.61 -10.85 -5.71
CA ALA A 173 4.99 -9.60 -6.32
C ALA A 173 3.76 -8.73 -6.63
N TYR A 174 3.89 -7.43 -6.36
CA TYR A 174 2.98 -6.38 -6.82
C TYR A 174 3.73 -5.47 -7.79
N ALA A 175 3.18 -5.29 -8.98
CA ALA A 175 3.75 -4.43 -10.00
C ALA A 175 3.34 -2.99 -9.76
N ASP A 176 4.28 -2.21 -9.24
CA ASP A 176 4.16 -0.76 -9.04
C ASP A 176 5.21 -0.02 -9.86
N ARG A 177 5.12 1.31 -9.86
CA ARG A 177 5.91 2.25 -10.62
C ARG A 177 7.34 2.39 -10.09
N LEU A 178 8.11 3.24 -10.74
CA LEU A 178 9.42 3.68 -10.27
C LEU A 178 9.49 5.20 -10.20
N ARG A 179 10.35 5.73 -9.33
CA ARG A 179 10.61 7.16 -9.22
C ARG A 179 12.07 7.45 -9.49
N VAL A 180 12.34 8.40 -10.37
CA VAL A 180 13.64 8.97 -10.68
C VAL A 180 13.56 10.46 -10.39
N ARG A 181 14.55 11.02 -9.69
CA ARG A 181 14.63 12.45 -9.40
C ARG A 181 16.02 12.95 -9.72
N THR A 182 16.08 14.07 -10.41
CA THR A 182 17.32 14.77 -10.74
C THR A 182 17.52 15.93 -9.76
N PRO A 183 18.77 16.34 -9.45
CA PRO A 183 18.98 17.53 -8.65
C PRO A 183 18.34 18.77 -9.29
N GLY A 184 17.60 19.53 -8.50
CA GLY A 184 16.86 20.71 -8.97
C GLY A 184 15.38 20.44 -9.27
N ASP A 185 14.97 19.17 -9.33
CA ASP A 185 13.56 18.80 -9.51
C ASP A 185 12.70 19.39 -8.38
N THR A 186 11.59 20.03 -8.77
CA THR A 186 10.56 20.42 -7.80
C THR A 186 9.91 19.14 -7.26
N PRO A 187 9.90 18.89 -5.95
CA PRO A 187 9.32 17.67 -5.39
C PRO A 187 7.87 17.49 -5.85
N LEU A 188 7.51 16.26 -6.22
CA LEU A 188 6.11 15.87 -6.36
C LEU A 188 5.38 16.23 -5.05
N ALA A 189 4.51 17.23 -5.10
CA ALA A 189 3.74 17.67 -3.94
C ALA A 189 2.82 16.52 -3.49
N GLY A 190 3.22 15.83 -2.42
CA GLY A 190 2.40 14.81 -1.75
C GLY A 190 1.93 15.33 -0.40
N SER A 191 0.62 15.48 -0.19
CA SER A 191 0.09 15.77 1.15
C SER A 191 0.45 14.63 2.11
N THR A 192 0.53 14.92 3.41
CA THR A 192 0.69 13.86 4.42
C THR A 192 -0.57 12.99 4.43
N HIS A 193 -0.43 11.68 4.24
CA HIS A 193 -1.58 10.81 4.03
C HIS A 193 -1.37 9.38 4.57
N VAL A 194 -2.45 8.60 4.50
CA VAL A 194 -2.48 7.14 4.64
C VAL A 194 -3.25 6.55 3.46
N ASP A 195 -2.71 5.47 2.88
CA ASP A 195 -3.32 4.77 1.74
C ASP A 195 -4.36 3.73 2.15
N ASN A 196 -4.83 2.94 1.17
CA ASN A 196 -5.73 1.80 1.33
C ASN A 196 -7.06 2.20 1.97
N GLY A 197 -7.70 3.19 1.38
CA GLY A 197 -9.01 3.68 1.76
C GLY A 197 -8.96 4.92 2.64
N SER A 198 -10.09 5.58 2.70
CA SER A 198 -10.34 6.83 3.38
C SER A 198 -11.58 6.63 4.25
N VAL A 199 -12.77 6.94 3.74
CA VAL A 199 -14.05 6.78 4.44
C VAL A 199 -14.36 5.31 4.78
N GLU A 200 -13.80 4.36 4.04
CA GLU A 200 -13.92 2.91 4.24
C GLU A 200 -13.53 2.50 5.67
N ARG A 201 -12.70 3.28 6.36
CA ARG A 201 -12.29 3.04 7.75
C ARG A 201 -13.44 3.09 8.75
N TRP A 202 -14.49 3.85 8.43
CA TRP A 202 -15.69 3.97 9.26
C TRP A 202 -16.86 3.14 8.70
N GLU A 203 -16.82 2.76 7.43
CA GLU A 203 -17.95 2.10 6.78
C GLU A 203 -18.05 0.60 7.12
N PRO A 204 -19.30 0.09 7.31
CA PRO A 204 -19.53 -1.31 7.63
C PRO A 204 -19.10 -2.26 6.50
N ASP A 205 -19.17 -1.83 5.25
CA ASP A 205 -18.76 -2.63 4.08
C ASP A 205 -17.27 -2.45 3.72
N GLY A 206 -16.58 -1.53 4.41
CA GLY A 206 -15.16 -1.29 4.28
C GLY A 206 -14.36 -2.07 5.34
N TYR A 207 -13.68 -1.35 6.22
CA TYR A 207 -12.94 -1.93 7.36
C TYR A 207 -13.87 -2.48 8.46
N GLY A 208 -15.12 -2.03 8.50
CA GLY A 208 -16.13 -2.52 9.43
C GLY A 208 -16.54 -3.98 9.17
N ALA A 209 -16.37 -4.49 7.95
CA ALA A 209 -16.84 -5.82 7.54
C ALA A 209 -16.23 -6.95 8.37
N SER A 210 -14.99 -6.73 8.82
CA SER A 210 -14.24 -7.65 9.67
C SER A 210 -13.88 -7.04 11.03
N GLY A 211 -14.42 -5.86 11.35
CA GLY A 211 -14.18 -5.19 12.62
C GLY A 211 -12.73 -4.80 12.88
N THR A 212 -11.97 -4.43 11.84
CA THR A 212 -10.52 -4.11 11.94
C THR A 212 -10.20 -3.12 13.06
N TYR A 213 -11.05 -2.10 13.24
CA TYR A 213 -10.87 -1.05 14.24
C TYR A 213 -11.88 -1.11 15.38
N ARG A 214 -12.51 -2.28 15.60
CA ARG A 214 -13.58 -2.45 16.59
C ARG A 214 -13.16 -2.01 17.99
N ASP A 215 -11.95 -2.34 18.42
CA ASP A 215 -11.48 -2.00 19.76
C ASP A 215 -11.32 -0.49 19.96
N VAL A 216 -10.83 0.22 18.93
CA VAL A 216 -10.76 1.69 18.90
C VAL A 216 -12.15 2.30 19.08
N PHE A 217 -13.13 1.89 18.28
CA PHE A 217 -14.51 2.41 18.35
C PHE A 217 -15.28 1.96 19.61
N SER A 218 -14.72 1.04 20.39
CA SER A 218 -15.26 0.59 21.67
C SER A 218 -14.60 1.22 22.90
N GLY A 219 -13.69 2.17 22.71
CA GLY A 219 -13.01 2.87 23.80
C GLY A 219 -11.80 2.13 24.39
N ARG A 220 -11.27 1.14 23.66
CA ARG A 220 -10.13 0.31 24.05
C ARG A 220 -9.04 0.32 22.97
N TRP A 221 -8.64 1.50 22.53
CA TRP A 221 -7.59 1.62 21.50
C TRP A 221 -6.27 1.01 21.96
N GLU A 222 -6.05 0.87 23.27
CA GLU A 222 -4.88 0.19 23.84
C GLU A 222 -4.82 -1.30 23.45
N ASP A 223 -5.98 -1.94 23.24
CA ASP A 223 -6.12 -3.34 22.84
C ASP A 223 -6.07 -3.52 21.31
N TYR A 224 -6.17 -2.42 20.54
CA TYR A 224 -6.11 -2.49 19.08
C TYR A 224 -4.71 -2.90 18.62
N ASP A 225 -4.60 -4.07 18.02
CA ASP A 225 -3.35 -4.55 17.45
C ASP A 225 -3.28 -4.29 15.93
N PRO A 226 -2.47 -3.33 15.46
CA PRO A 226 -2.34 -3.08 14.03
C PRO A 226 -1.69 -4.25 13.27
N TRP A 227 -0.99 -5.15 13.96
CA TRP A 227 -0.23 -6.27 13.39
C TRP A 227 -1.03 -7.57 13.25
N ASP A 228 -2.33 -7.54 13.55
CA ASP A 228 -3.23 -8.63 13.25
C ASP A 228 -3.72 -8.54 11.80
N SER A 229 -3.43 -9.59 11.04
CA SER A 229 -3.80 -9.70 9.63
C SER A 229 -5.19 -10.29 9.42
N SER A 230 -5.75 -11.01 10.40
CA SER A 230 -7.05 -11.66 10.29
C SER A 230 -8.17 -10.72 9.85
N PRO A 231 -8.39 -9.55 10.48
CA PRO A 231 -9.46 -8.66 10.05
C PRO A 231 -9.17 -7.97 8.71
N ARG A 232 -7.96 -8.06 8.16
CA ARG A 232 -7.59 -7.43 6.86
C ARG A 232 -7.86 -8.32 5.65
N LEU A 233 -8.21 -9.60 5.86
CA LEU A 233 -8.43 -10.54 4.75
C LEU A 233 -9.77 -10.37 4.03
N HIS A 234 -10.76 -9.77 4.69
CA HIS A 234 -12.14 -9.67 4.20
C HIS A 234 -12.68 -8.22 4.22
N ILE A 235 -11.78 -7.24 4.06
CA ILE A 235 -12.16 -5.83 3.95
C ILE A 235 -12.17 -5.39 2.48
N THR A 236 -12.96 -4.37 2.21
CA THR A 236 -12.88 -3.61 0.96
C THR A 236 -12.21 -2.28 1.25
N THR A 237 -11.03 -2.04 0.68
CA THR A 237 -10.25 -0.80 0.89
C THR A 237 -10.59 0.30 -0.10
N ASP A 238 -11.37 0.01 -1.14
CA ASP A 238 -11.89 0.98 -2.11
C ASP A 238 -13.35 0.64 -2.44
N LEU A 239 -14.28 1.33 -1.79
CA LEU A 239 -15.72 1.18 -2.06
C LEU A 239 -16.20 2.07 -3.22
N TYR A 240 -15.34 2.96 -3.73
CA TYR A 240 -15.71 4.02 -4.66
C TYR A 240 -15.00 3.91 -6.01
N ASN A 241 -14.31 2.80 -6.25
CA ASN A 241 -13.65 2.44 -7.51
C ASN A 241 -12.77 3.57 -8.04
N ARG A 242 -11.87 4.09 -7.20
CA ARG A 242 -10.90 5.08 -7.64
C ARG A 242 -9.82 4.38 -8.45
N SER A 243 -9.50 4.94 -9.62
CA SER A 243 -8.32 4.50 -10.34
C SER A 243 -7.03 4.71 -9.53
N GLY A 244 -6.12 3.74 -9.56
CA GLY A 244 -4.90 3.72 -8.76
C GLY A 244 -5.11 3.27 -7.31
N SER A 245 -6.30 2.76 -6.94
CA SER A 245 -6.50 2.10 -5.65
C SER A 245 -5.79 0.73 -5.63
N CYS A 246 -5.28 0.35 -4.47
CA CYS A 246 -4.59 -0.92 -4.33
C CYS A 246 -5.58 -2.07 -4.12
N SER A 247 -5.51 -3.08 -4.98
CA SER A 247 -6.32 -4.30 -4.89
C SER A 247 -5.65 -5.45 -4.12
N MET A 248 -4.39 -5.31 -3.70
CA MET A 248 -3.69 -6.31 -2.89
C MET A 248 -3.70 -5.94 -1.41
N PHE A 249 -3.81 -6.95 -0.55
CA PHE A 249 -3.41 -6.79 0.84
C PHE A 249 -1.88 -6.67 0.91
N ARG A 250 -1.39 -5.47 1.22
CA ARG A 250 0.02 -5.16 1.48
C ARG A 250 0.27 -5.21 2.99
N MET A 251 1.07 -6.17 3.45
CA MET A 251 1.54 -6.17 4.85
C MET A 251 2.50 -5.01 5.09
N PHE A 252 3.25 -4.62 4.07
CA PHE A 252 4.02 -3.39 4.06
C PHE A 252 3.93 -2.73 2.69
N GLN A 253 3.81 -1.41 2.68
CA GLN A 253 4.33 -0.63 1.59
C GLN A 253 5.86 -0.65 1.63
N GLY A 254 6.53 -0.28 0.56
CA GLY A 254 7.98 -0.26 0.56
C GLY A 254 8.59 0.18 -0.75
N PHE A 255 9.87 0.53 -0.70
CA PHE A 255 10.67 0.76 -1.89
C PHE A 255 12.12 0.27 -1.69
N LEU A 256 12.74 -0.15 -2.79
CA LEU A 256 14.16 -0.46 -2.87
C LEU A 256 14.90 0.77 -3.40
N SER A 257 15.97 1.18 -2.71
CA SER A 257 16.84 2.25 -3.18
C SER A 257 17.80 1.74 -4.26
N LEU A 258 17.92 2.46 -5.37
CA LEU A 258 18.91 2.18 -6.42
C LEU A 258 20.05 3.21 -6.44
N SER A 259 19.95 4.25 -5.62
CA SER A 259 20.91 5.34 -5.48
C SER A 259 21.17 5.63 -4.00
N ASP A 260 22.18 6.44 -3.74
CA ASP A 260 22.28 7.13 -2.46
C ASP A 260 21.10 8.08 -2.30
N VAL A 261 20.53 8.11 -1.10
CA VAL A 261 19.40 8.97 -0.73
C VAL A 261 19.71 9.55 0.65
N PRO A 262 20.30 10.76 0.71
CA PRO A 262 20.55 11.42 1.98
C PRO A 262 19.26 11.69 2.75
N GLU A 263 19.33 11.72 4.07
CA GLU A 263 18.25 12.16 4.94
C GLU A 263 17.82 13.59 4.55
N GLY A 264 16.51 13.83 4.48
CA GLY A 264 15.99 15.15 4.10
C GLY A 264 16.04 15.44 2.59
N SER A 265 16.55 14.53 1.76
CA SER A 265 16.66 14.73 0.29
C SER A 265 15.33 14.62 -0.48
N GLY A 266 14.21 14.42 0.21
CA GLY A 266 12.91 14.36 -0.44
C GLY A 266 12.44 12.96 -0.83
N ALA A 267 12.92 11.91 -0.14
CA ALA A 267 12.52 10.53 -0.42
C ALA A 267 11.22 10.11 0.25
N LEU A 268 11.18 10.17 1.59
CA LEU A 268 10.04 9.75 2.42
C LEU A 268 10.16 10.39 3.82
N THR A 269 9.06 10.98 4.30
CA THR A 269 8.88 11.31 5.72
C THR A 269 7.73 10.49 6.30
N VAL A 270 7.81 10.18 7.59
CA VAL A 270 6.86 9.32 8.30
C VAL A 270 6.55 9.87 9.68
N CYS A 271 5.37 9.55 10.22
CA CYS A 271 5.02 9.79 11.62
C CYS A 271 5.05 8.45 12.39
N PRO A 272 6.17 8.10 13.06
CA PRO A 272 6.45 6.75 13.54
C PRO A 272 5.81 6.45 14.92
N MET A 273 4.49 6.63 15.00
CA MET A 273 3.64 6.38 16.17
C MET A 273 2.38 5.56 15.80
N LEU A 274 2.57 4.51 15.00
CA LEU A 274 1.55 3.72 14.29
C LEU A 274 0.20 3.60 15.03
N GLN A 275 0.16 2.87 16.15
CA GLN A 275 -1.07 2.58 16.89
C GLN A 275 -1.79 3.87 17.32
N LEU A 276 -1.03 4.85 17.84
CA LEU A 276 -1.59 6.10 18.34
C LEU A 276 -2.12 6.97 17.21
N SER A 277 -1.39 7.08 16.09
CA SER A 277 -1.85 7.84 14.93
C SER A 277 -3.10 7.24 14.31
N THR A 278 -3.19 5.91 14.19
CA THR A 278 -4.37 5.22 13.67
C THR A 278 -5.58 5.43 14.59
N ALA A 279 -5.42 5.21 15.90
CA ALA A 279 -6.51 5.44 16.85
C ALA A 279 -6.99 6.89 16.86
N TYR A 280 -6.06 7.85 16.76
CA TYR A 280 -6.38 9.26 16.76
C TYR A 280 -7.15 9.67 15.51
N LEU A 281 -6.68 9.25 14.34
CA LEU A 281 -7.35 9.47 13.06
C LEU A 281 -8.80 8.99 13.11
N LEU A 282 -9.04 7.79 13.64
CA LEU A 282 -10.37 7.19 13.71
C LEU A 282 -11.32 7.89 14.71
N LEU A 283 -10.78 8.34 15.85
CA LEU A 283 -11.57 8.98 16.91
C LEU A 283 -11.72 10.50 16.72
N ARG A 284 -10.77 11.18 16.08
CA ARG A 284 -10.76 12.63 15.88
C ARG A 284 -12.09 13.20 15.34
N PRO A 285 -12.79 12.55 14.38
CA PRO A 285 -14.08 13.02 13.88
C PRO A 285 -15.19 13.15 14.93
N PHE A 286 -15.09 12.44 16.04
CA PHE A 286 -16.13 12.43 17.08
C PHE A 286 -16.04 13.61 18.04
N PHE A 287 -14.95 14.38 18.00
CA PHE A 287 -14.66 15.42 18.98
C PHE A 287 -14.55 16.81 18.35
N THR A 288 -14.87 17.83 19.14
CA THR A 288 -14.65 19.25 18.81
C THR A 288 -13.93 19.95 19.96
N PRO A 289 -13.09 20.96 19.67
CA PRO A 289 -12.48 21.77 20.70
C PRO A 289 -13.50 22.72 21.36
N ARG A 290 -13.34 23.02 22.65
CA ARG A 290 -14.17 23.95 23.45
C ARG A 290 -13.81 25.39 23.14
N TYR A 291 -12.53 25.66 22.91
CA TYR A 291 -12.00 26.94 22.48
C TYR A 291 -11.09 26.78 21.26
N LYS A 292 -11.06 27.81 20.42
CA LYS A 292 -10.28 27.83 19.17
C LYS A 292 -8.79 27.87 19.43
N ASP A 293 -8.02 27.41 18.45
CA ASP A 293 -6.56 27.51 18.45
C ASP A 293 -6.13 28.99 18.50
N PRO A 294 -5.37 29.42 19.52
CA PRO A 294 -4.82 30.77 19.59
C PRO A 294 -3.97 31.15 18.37
N ALA A 295 -3.32 30.17 17.71
CA ALA A 295 -2.50 30.40 16.52
C ALA A 295 -3.33 30.67 15.26
N ALA A 296 -4.60 30.22 15.21
CA ALA A 296 -5.50 30.46 14.08
C ALA A 296 -5.87 31.95 13.91
N ARG A 297 -5.69 32.79 14.95
CA ARG A 297 -5.90 34.26 14.87
C ARG A 297 -4.83 35.00 14.07
N ARG A 298 -3.67 34.41 13.79
CA ARG A 298 -2.56 35.11 13.12
C ARG A 298 -2.62 35.10 11.59
N MET A 299 -3.55 34.35 10.99
CA MET A 299 -3.64 34.22 9.52
C MET A 299 -4.77 35.04 8.87
N ASP A 300 -5.72 35.61 9.61
CA ASP A 300 -6.86 36.31 8.99
C ASP A 300 -6.61 37.79 8.65
N GLY A 301 -5.42 38.34 8.95
CA GLY A 301 -5.03 39.72 8.58
C GLY A 301 -5.92 40.82 9.17
N SER A 302 -6.93 40.47 9.97
CA SER A 302 -7.85 41.42 10.56
C SER A 302 -7.33 41.82 11.93
N GLY A 303 -6.48 42.85 11.94
CA GLY A 303 -6.09 43.58 13.16
C GLY A 303 -7.26 44.35 13.80
N GLY A 304 -8.41 43.71 13.96
CA GLY A 304 -9.57 44.24 14.66
C GLY A 304 -9.40 44.06 16.15
N MET A 305 -9.31 45.16 16.89
CA MET A 305 -9.44 45.18 18.34
C MET A 305 -10.88 44.79 18.72
N ASP A 306 -11.15 43.49 18.82
CA ASP A 306 -12.38 42.97 19.40
C ASP A 306 -12.22 42.81 20.92
N MET A 307 -12.81 43.74 21.65
CA MET A 307 -12.89 43.75 23.10
C MET A 307 -14.10 42.90 23.54
N GLY A 308 -13.96 41.57 23.61
CA GLY A 308 -14.93 40.72 24.30
C GLY A 308 -14.89 39.23 23.95
N MET A 309 -14.52 38.38 24.92
CA MET A 309 -14.65 36.90 24.92
C MET A 309 -13.88 36.18 23.80
N GLY A 310 -12.57 35.95 23.93
CA GLY A 310 -12.11 34.77 24.66
C GLY A 310 -10.81 34.23 24.06
N ALA A 311 -9.70 34.92 24.31
CA ALA A 311 -8.44 34.19 24.44
C ALA A 311 -8.66 33.19 25.58
N GLY A 312 -8.34 31.91 25.38
CA GLY A 312 -8.44 30.92 26.45
C GLY A 312 -7.50 31.30 27.58
N VAL A 313 -8.00 32.06 28.56
CA VAL A 313 -7.30 32.40 29.79
C VAL A 313 -7.91 31.54 30.88
N GLY A 314 -7.12 30.63 31.45
CA GLY A 314 -7.57 29.84 32.59
C GLY A 314 -7.87 30.74 33.80
N ARG A 315 -8.71 30.30 34.75
CA ARG A 315 -8.81 30.92 36.08
C ARG A 315 -7.42 30.91 36.71
N GLY A 316 -6.67 32.01 36.59
CA GLY A 316 -5.26 32.11 37.02
C GLY A 316 -4.29 32.78 36.03
N GLY A 317 -4.73 33.24 34.85
CA GLY A 317 -3.87 34.04 33.96
C GLY A 317 -2.87 33.25 33.09
N ALA A 318 -2.89 31.92 33.15
CA ALA A 318 -2.10 31.07 32.24
C ALA A 318 -2.80 30.90 30.89
N ALA A 319 -2.04 30.95 29.79
CA ALA A 319 -2.51 30.62 28.45
C ALA A 319 -3.02 29.16 28.43
N LEU A 320 -4.26 28.94 28.01
CA LEU A 320 -4.81 27.60 27.90
C LEU A 320 -4.14 26.85 26.75
N ASP A 321 -3.51 25.72 27.07
CA ASP A 321 -2.94 24.78 26.10
C ASP A 321 -4.06 24.21 25.21
N PHE A 322 -4.07 24.57 23.92
CA PHE A 322 -5.09 24.14 22.96
C PHE A 322 -5.16 22.61 22.80
N LEU A 323 -4.02 21.93 22.93
CA LEU A 323 -3.91 20.47 22.80
C LEU A 323 -4.19 19.74 24.11
N HIS A 324 -4.57 20.45 25.17
CA HIS A 324 -4.88 19.84 26.46
C HIS A 324 -6.17 19.01 26.37
N PRO A 325 -6.24 17.81 26.96
CA PRO A 325 -7.44 16.96 26.90
C PRO A 325 -8.74 17.65 27.32
N ASN A 326 -8.68 18.56 28.29
CA ASN A 326 -9.84 19.32 28.77
C ASN A 326 -10.43 20.29 27.74
N ASN A 327 -9.73 20.57 26.63
CA ASN A 327 -10.28 21.36 25.54
C ASN A 327 -11.21 20.55 24.63
N TRP A 328 -11.36 19.24 24.79
CA TRP A 328 -12.07 18.42 23.79
C TRP A 328 -13.36 17.85 24.32
N ASN A 329 -14.45 17.99 23.56
CA ASN A 329 -15.76 17.42 23.86
C ASN A 329 -16.14 16.38 22.82
N LEU A 330 -16.69 15.25 23.28
CA LEU A 330 -17.43 14.35 22.40
C LEU A 330 -18.67 15.08 21.88
N ASN A 331 -18.89 15.01 20.57
CA ASN A 331 -20.05 15.65 19.94
C ASN A 331 -21.33 14.91 20.32
N VAL A 332 -22.25 15.59 21.04
CA VAL A 332 -23.58 15.04 21.34
C VAL A 332 -24.36 14.79 20.05
N SER A 333 -24.33 15.76 19.14
CA SER A 333 -24.85 15.64 17.78
C SER A 333 -23.69 15.42 16.82
N GLN A 334 -23.55 14.18 16.32
CA GLN A 334 -22.49 13.84 15.36
C GLN A 334 -22.67 14.61 14.04
N THR A 335 -21.57 15.14 13.52
CA THR A 335 -21.48 15.76 12.19
C THR A 335 -21.08 14.74 11.12
N SER A 336 -21.29 15.05 9.84
CA SER A 336 -20.86 14.21 8.71
C SER A 336 -19.39 14.36 8.36
N VAL A 337 -18.64 15.20 9.07
CA VAL A 337 -17.21 15.42 8.86
C VAL A 337 -16.40 14.21 9.37
N LEU A 338 -15.44 13.77 8.54
CA LEU A 338 -14.46 12.73 8.86
C LEU A 338 -12.99 13.20 8.78
N HIS A 339 -12.74 14.52 8.80
CA HIS A 339 -11.41 15.16 8.86
C HIS A 339 -10.36 14.53 7.90
N GLY A 340 -10.34 15.00 6.65
CA GLY A 340 -9.39 14.54 5.63
C GLY A 340 -9.80 13.25 4.91
N ALA A 341 -10.87 12.59 5.37
CA ALA A 341 -11.46 11.47 4.65
C ALA A 341 -12.48 11.96 3.61
N VAL A 342 -12.22 11.66 2.34
CA VAL A 342 -13.15 11.87 1.21
C VAL A 342 -13.31 10.54 0.44
N PRO A 343 -14.54 10.17 0.00
CA PRO A 343 -14.77 8.97 -0.81
C PRO A 343 -13.94 8.96 -2.10
N GLY A 344 -13.24 7.85 -2.36
CA GLY A 344 -12.39 7.70 -3.55
C GLY A 344 -11.08 8.50 -3.50
N TYR A 345 -10.62 8.93 -2.32
CA TYR A 345 -9.31 9.58 -2.13
C TYR A 345 -8.51 8.88 -1.05
N VAL A 346 -7.23 9.24 -0.92
CA VAL A 346 -6.42 8.85 0.23
C VAL A 346 -6.94 9.55 1.49
N GLN A 347 -6.61 9.01 2.67
CA GLN A 347 -6.88 9.71 3.91
C GLN A 347 -5.82 10.81 4.09
N GLU A 348 -6.23 12.07 4.04
CA GLU A 348 -5.32 13.21 4.22
C GLU A 348 -5.17 13.60 5.69
N LEU A 349 -3.98 14.06 6.05
CA LEU A 349 -3.64 14.56 7.37
C LEU A 349 -2.93 15.91 7.25
N SER A 350 -3.24 16.82 8.18
CA SER A 350 -2.67 18.15 8.26
C SER A 350 -2.66 18.62 9.71
N SER A 351 -1.81 19.58 10.04
CA SER A 351 -1.78 20.17 11.39
C SER A 351 -3.11 20.82 11.78
N ALA A 352 -3.88 21.34 10.80
CA ALA A 352 -5.19 21.93 11.04
C ALA A 352 -6.24 20.87 11.44
N LEU A 353 -6.31 19.77 10.68
CA LEU A 353 -7.30 18.72 10.91
C LEU A 353 -6.90 17.80 12.08
N HIS A 354 -5.60 17.58 12.26
CA HIS A 354 -5.00 16.60 13.16
C HIS A 354 -3.94 17.21 14.11
N PRO A 355 -4.28 18.24 14.90
CA PRO A 355 -3.29 19.06 15.61
C PRO A 355 -2.48 18.28 16.66
N HIS A 356 -3.05 17.26 17.30
CA HIS A 356 -2.31 16.45 18.29
C HIS A 356 -1.24 15.54 17.70
N LEU A 357 -1.27 15.28 16.39
CA LEU A 357 -0.16 14.57 15.74
C LEU A 357 1.08 15.44 15.69
N GLN A 358 0.95 16.78 15.77
CA GLN A 358 2.06 17.74 15.73
C GLN A 358 3.02 17.45 14.55
N LEU A 359 2.44 17.30 13.34
CA LEU A 359 3.15 16.81 12.15
C LEU A 359 4.42 17.60 11.84
N ASN A 360 4.49 18.88 12.20
CA ASN A 360 5.68 19.72 12.03
C ASN A 360 6.93 19.25 12.80
N ARG A 361 6.77 18.41 13.83
CA ARG A 361 7.85 17.88 14.68
C ARG A 361 7.84 16.37 14.83
N THR A 362 6.83 15.69 14.29
CA THR A 362 6.69 14.23 14.36
C THR A 362 6.81 13.55 13.00
N MET A 363 6.70 14.31 11.90
CA MET A 363 7.12 13.85 10.59
C MET A 363 8.65 13.91 10.54
N VAL A 364 9.29 12.75 10.57
CA VAL A 364 10.75 12.61 10.48
C VAL A 364 11.10 11.96 9.15
N SER A 365 12.23 12.36 8.57
CA SER A 365 12.75 11.73 7.36
C SER A 365 13.22 10.32 7.69
N ILE A 366 13.19 9.43 6.69
CA ILE A 366 13.92 8.17 6.82
C ILE A 366 15.44 8.44 6.92
N PRO A 367 16.20 7.56 7.58
CA PRO A 367 17.66 7.68 7.61
C PRO A 367 18.27 7.64 6.20
N ASP A 368 19.53 8.07 6.07
CA ASP A 368 20.32 7.92 4.86
C ASP A 368 20.17 6.51 4.27
N LEU A 369 20.01 6.40 2.96
CA LEU A 369 20.00 5.12 2.24
C LEU A 369 21.16 5.04 1.25
N GLU A 370 21.65 3.82 1.07
CA GLU A 370 22.59 3.43 0.03
C GLU A 370 21.88 2.56 -1.03
N PRO A 371 22.44 2.43 -2.24
CA PRO A 371 21.95 1.48 -3.23
C PRO A 371 21.81 0.07 -2.66
N GLY A 372 20.61 -0.50 -2.77
CA GLY A 372 20.26 -1.83 -2.30
C GLY A 372 19.64 -1.89 -0.90
N ASP A 373 19.47 -0.76 -0.23
CA ASP A 373 18.67 -0.65 0.99
C ASP A 373 17.17 -0.76 0.70
N TYR A 374 16.43 -1.40 1.61
CA TYR A 374 15.00 -1.61 1.49
C TYR A 374 14.24 -0.94 2.64
N VAL A 375 13.31 -0.05 2.29
CA VAL A 375 12.46 0.66 3.26
C VAL A 375 11.08 0.04 3.25
N ILE A 376 10.51 -0.20 4.43
CA ILE A 376 9.16 -0.73 4.60
C ILE A 376 8.36 0.10 5.61
N TRP A 377 7.08 0.29 5.36
CA TRP A 377 6.15 0.86 6.34
C TRP A 377 4.79 0.17 6.29
N HIS A 378 4.16 0.15 7.46
CA HIS A 378 2.87 -0.48 7.70
C HIS A 378 1.77 0.22 6.88
N PRO A 379 0.73 -0.50 6.37
CA PRO A 379 -0.33 0.07 5.54
C PRO A 379 -1.12 1.22 6.20
N ASP A 380 -1.16 1.27 7.53
CA ASP A 380 -1.81 2.35 8.29
C ASP A 380 -0.84 3.47 8.72
N ALA A 381 0.45 3.39 8.37
CA ALA A 381 1.42 4.40 8.77
C ALA A 381 1.24 5.71 7.98
N VAL A 382 1.25 6.82 8.71
CA VAL A 382 1.19 8.18 8.16
C VAL A 382 2.52 8.52 7.52
N HIS A 383 2.49 8.96 6.26
CA HIS A 383 3.69 9.26 5.49
C HIS A 383 3.46 10.37 4.45
N ALA A 384 4.54 10.92 3.93
CA ALA A 384 4.56 11.89 2.83
C ALA A 384 5.85 11.74 2.01
N VAL A 385 5.84 12.24 0.77
CA VAL A 385 7.10 12.45 0.05
C VAL A 385 7.78 13.67 0.66
N ASP A 386 9.04 13.50 1.07
CA ASP A 386 9.82 14.54 1.71
C ASP A 386 10.04 15.74 0.74
N GLY A 387 10.06 16.97 1.27
CA GLY A 387 9.98 18.20 0.47
C GLY A 387 8.56 18.63 0.06
N ALA A 388 7.51 17.89 0.44
CA ALA A 388 6.15 18.40 0.39
C ALA A 388 6.05 19.70 1.23
N PRO A 389 5.49 20.80 0.69
CA PRO A 389 5.34 22.02 1.47
C PRO A 389 4.55 21.71 2.74
N SER A 390 5.12 22.00 3.91
CA SER A 390 4.28 22.21 5.08
C SER A 390 3.44 23.46 4.81
N LEU A 391 2.15 23.44 5.17
CA LEU A 391 1.24 24.59 5.02
C LEU A 391 1.82 25.91 5.58
N ALA A 392 2.79 25.84 6.50
CA ALA A 392 3.50 27.01 7.02
C ALA A 392 4.43 27.68 6.00
N ALA A 393 5.04 26.93 5.07
CA ALA A 393 5.99 27.46 4.09
C ALA A 393 5.32 28.15 2.88
N MET A 394 4.07 27.79 2.57
CA MET A 394 3.32 28.43 1.47
C MET A 394 2.82 29.84 1.84
N SER A 395 2.57 30.10 3.14
CA SER A 395 2.14 31.41 3.62
C SER A 395 3.25 32.46 3.56
N SER A 396 4.52 32.08 3.72
CA SER A 396 5.66 33.00 3.65
C SER A 396 6.02 33.42 2.22
N HIS A 397 5.80 32.57 1.21
CA HIS A 397 6.20 32.85 -0.17
C HIS A 397 5.24 33.78 -0.93
N LEU A 398 3.97 33.89 -0.50
CA LEU A 398 3.00 34.81 -1.10
C LEU A 398 3.14 36.26 -0.59
N SER A 399 3.98 36.50 0.42
CA SER A 399 4.23 37.86 0.95
C SER A 399 5.29 38.65 0.16
N GLN A 400 5.98 38.03 -0.80
CA GLN A 400 7.10 38.66 -1.53
C GLN A 400 6.80 39.05 -2.99
N PHE A 401 5.57 38.86 -3.47
CA PHE A 401 5.17 39.34 -4.80
C PHE A 401 3.93 40.23 -4.71
N SER A 402 4.15 41.53 -4.47
CA SER A 402 3.20 42.56 -4.88
C SER A 402 3.64 43.13 -6.23
N PRO A 403 2.82 43.05 -7.28
CA PRO A 403 2.90 44.00 -8.38
C PRO A 403 1.85 45.10 -8.16
N HIS A 404 2.34 46.34 -8.09
CA HIS A 404 1.55 47.52 -8.34
C HIS A 404 0.85 47.39 -9.70
N GLY A 405 -0.48 47.48 -9.71
CA GLY A 405 -1.27 47.51 -10.94
C GLY A 405 -2.75 47.63 -10.63
N HIS A 406 -3.30 48.83 -10.78
CA HIS A 406 -4.73 49.09 -10.68
C HIS A 406 -5.51 48.24 -11.70
N PHE A 407 -6.41 47.38 -11.23
CA PHE A 407 -7.43 46.75 -12.06
C PHE A 407 -8.82 47.01 -11.48
N ASN A 408 -9.68 47.55 -12.32
CA ASN A 408 -11.04 48.04 -12.05
C ASN A 408 -12.03 46.86 -12.12
N PRO A 409 -12.81 46.55 -11.06
CA PRO A 409 -13.72 45.41 -11.04
C PRO A 409 -15.10 45.82 -11.57
N ASN A 410 -15.22 46.02 -12.88
CA ASN A 410 -16.52 46.16 -13.54
C ASN A 410 -16.37 45.89 -15.03
N THR A 411 -16.26 44.61 -15.40
CA THR A 411 -16.66 44.07 -16.71
C THR A 411 -16.37 42.57 -16.66
N TYR A 412 -17.40 41.77 -16.44
CA TYR A 412 -17.67 40.50 -17.14
C TYR A 412 -18.80 39.78 -16.39
N SER A 413 -20.00 39.81 -16.97
CA SER A 413 -21.10 38.92 -16.60
C SER A 413 -20.85 37.54 -17.24
N PRO A 414 -20.88 36.43 -16.49
CA PRO A 414 -20.89 35.11 -17.09
C PRO A 414 -22.31 34.75 -17.55
N SER A 415 -22.39 34.31 -18.79
CA SER A 415 -23.57 33.68 -19.39
C SER A 415 -23.94 32.39 -18.63
N SER A 416 -25.21 32.29 -18.28
CA SER A 416 -25.86 31.15 -17.65
C SER A 416 -25.83 29.91 -18.54
N PHE A 417 -25.07 28.89 -18.14
CA PHE A 417 -25.26 27.51 -18.60
C PHE A 417 -25.72 26.65 -17.41
N SER A 418 -26.99 26.23 -17.43
CA SER A 418 -27.52 25.20 -16.54
C SER A 418 -26.96 23.84 -16.96
N LEU A 419 -26.10 23.26 -16.13
CA LEU A 419 -25.77 21.84 -16.17
C LEU A 419 -26.71 21.11 -15.20
N ASN A 420 -27.79 20.52 -15.73
CA ASN A 420 -28.57 19.54 -14.99
C ASN A 420 -27.75 18.24 -14.86
N PRO A 421 -27.59 17.66 -13.65
CA PRO A 421 -26.97 16.36 -13.48
C PRO A 421 -27.87 15.25 -14.07
N PRO A 422 -27.30 14.17 -14.64
CA PRO A 422 -28.08 13.03 -15.09
C PRO A 422 -28.74 12.29 -13.91
N PRO A 423 -29.92 11.66 -14.13
CA PRO A 423 -30.62 10.92 -13.07
C PRO A 423 -29.82 9.67 -12.64
N PRO A 424 -29.96 9.24 -11.37
CA PRO A 424 -29.26 8.08 -10.85
C PRO A 424 -29.74 6.77 -11.52
N PRO A 425 -28.87 5.75 -11.62
CA PRO A 425 -29.25 4.44 -12.13
C PRO A 425 -30.27 3.75 -11.22
N PRO A 426 -31.13 2.86 -11.78
CA PRO A 426 -32.15 2.16 -11.00
C PRO A 426 -31.51 1.19 -9.99
N PRO A 427 -32.18 0.93 -8.85
CA PRO A 427 -31.67 0.01 -7.83
C PRO A 427 -31.64 -1.44 -8.35
N PRO A 428 -30.69 -2.26 -7.87
CA PRO A 428 -30.65 -3.69 -8.19
C PRO A 428 -31.90 -4.41 -7.66
N PRO A 429 -32.35 -5.49 -8.34
CA PRO A 429 -33.54 -6.23 -7.93
C PRO A 429 -33.36 -6.84 -6.54
N SER A 430 -34.40 -6.71 -5.71
CA SER A 430 -34.48 -7.29 -4.38
C SER A 430 -34.54 -8.81 -4.44
N PHE A 431 -33.52 -9.48 -3.89
CA PHE A 431 -33.56 -10.92 -3.63
C PHE A 431 -34.38 -11.20 -2.37
N SER A 432 -35.58 -11.77 -2.55
CA SER A 432 -36.31 -12.43 -1.47
C SER A 432 -35.67 -13.79 -1.16
N PRO A 433 -35.45 -14.15 0.11
CA PRO A 433 -34.79 -15.39 0.50
C PRO A 433 -35.83 -16.51 0.55
N ASN A 434 -36.13 -17.14 -0.58
CA ASN A 434 -36.69 -18.49 -0.63
C ASN A 434 -36.84 -18.97 -2.09
N SER A 435 -35.79 -19.58 -2.64
CA SER A 435 -35.94 -20.64 -3.63
C SER A 435 -34.61 -21.38 -3.82
N ASN A 436 -34.69 -22.69 -3.68
CA ASN A 436 -33.58 -23.63 -3.61
C ASN A 436 -33.40 -24.27 -5.00
N PRO A 437 -32.29 -24.05 -5.74
CA PRO A 437 -32.19 -24.41 -7.16
C PRO A 437 -31.59 -25.81 -7.38
N PHE A 438 -32.03 -26.81 -6.63
CA PHE A 438 -31.67 -28.21 -6.86
C PHE A 438 -32.91 -29.09 -6.81
N LEU A 439 -33.58 -29.27 -7.95
CA LEU A 439 -34.36 -30.47 -8.30
C LEU A 439 -34.72 -30.42 -9.82
N PRO A 440 -34.50 -31.50 -10.60
CA PRO A 440 -34.82 -31.54 -12.01
C PRO A 440 -36.24 -32.07 -12.23
N ARG A 441 -36.99 -31.51 -13.20
CA ARG A 441 -38.27 -32.07 -13.69
C ARG A 441 -38.46 -31.82 -15.21
N PRO A 442 -39.27 -32.64 -15.88
CA PRO A 442 -38.83 -33.42 -17.05
C PRO A 442 -39.30 -32.89 -18.42
N PHE A 443 -38.70 -33.47 -19.47
CA PHE A 443 -39.03 -33.31 -20.89
C PHE A 443 -40.45 -33.76 -21.28
N SER A 444 -41.06 -33.07 -22.25
CA SER A 444 -41.81 -33.66 -23.38
C SER A 444 -42.18 -32.59 -24.46
N PRO A 445 -42.48 -32.99 -25.72
CA PRO A 445 -41.91 -32.36 -26.93
C PRO A 445 -42.95 -31.74 -27.91
N SER A 446 -42.44 -31.31 -29.08
CA SER A 446 -43.11 -30.91 -30.36
C SER A 446 -42.99 -29.39 -30.66
N HIS A 447 -42.75 -28.88 -31.88
CA HIS A 447 -42.82 -29.38 -33.24
C HIS A 447 -41.72 -28.76 -34.14
N TYR A 448 -41.39 -29.51 -35.20
CA TYR A 448 -40.52 -29.18 -36.33
C TYR A 448 -40.95 -27.95 -37.16
N SER A 449 -39.98 -27.21 -37.71
CA SER A 449 -39.92 -26.92 -39.15
C SER A 449 -38.51 -26.50 -39.60
N HIS A 450 -38.12 -27.03 -40.76
CA HIS A 450 -36.82 -26.90 -41.42
C HIS A 450 -36.58 -25.51 -42.05
N SER A 451 -35.34 -25.04 -42.05
CA SER A 451 -34.68 -24.66 -43.32
C SER A 451 -33.16 -24.77 -43.21
N THR A 452 -32.57 -25.27 -44.29
CA THR A 452 -31.16 -25.60 -44.50
C THR A 452 -30.41 -24.41 -45.10
N SER A 453 -29.16 -24.16 -44.67
CA SER A 453 -28.04 -23.99 -45.61
C SER A 453 -26.67 -24.12 -44.92
N SER A 454 -25.81 -24.90 -45.57
CA SER A 454 -24.36 -25.10 -45.40
C SER A 454 -23.57 -23.78 -45.56
N SER A 455 -22.33 -23.57 -45.10
CA SER A 455 -21.14 -24.44 -45.24
C SER A 455 -19.90 -23.86 -44.52
N ARG A 456 -18.96 -24.77 -44.16
CA ARG A 456 -17.48 -24.66 -44.01
C ARG A 456 -16.92 -23.89 -42.81
N SER A 457 -16.34 -24.54 -41.78
CA SER A 457 -15.16 -25.42 -41.65
C SER A 457 -13.82 -24.68 -41.49
N GLY A 458 -13.17 -24.89 -40.34
CA GLY A 458 -11.80 -24.49 -40.06
C GLY A 458 -11.38 -24.90 -38.64
N SER A 459 -11.16 -26.21 -38.45
CA SER A 459 -10.59 -26.80 -37.23
C SER A 459 -9.06 -26.68 -37.29
N LEU A 460 -8.41 -26.27 -36.19
CA LEU A 460 -6.99 -26.52 -35.95
C LEU A 460 -6.76 -26.93 -34.50
N SER A 461 -5.84 -27.89 -34.39
CA SER A 461 -5.78 -28.96 -33.41
C SER A 461 -4.86 -28.65 -32.23
N SER A 462 -5.16 -29.34 -31.13
CA SER A 462 -4.34 -29.55 -29.94
C SER A 462 -2.97 -30.19 -30.25
N PHE A 463 -1.92 -29.75 -29.53
CA PHE A 463 -0.68 -30.53 -29.36
C PHE A 463 -0.43 -30.83 -27.87
N THR A 464 -0.47 -32.12 -27.56
CA THR A 464 -0.03 -32.77 -26.32
C THR A 464 1.48 -32.98 -26.33
N PHE A 465 2.14 -32.85 -25.17
CA PHE A 465 3.51 -33.32 -24.96
C PHE A 465 3.53 -34.37 -23.85
N GLY A 466 4.17 -35.50 -24.11
CA GLY A 466 4.44 -36.53 -23.12
C GLY A 466 5.81 -37.14 -23.41
N HIS A 467 6.64 -37.28 -22.37
CA HIS A 467 7.63 -38.34 -22.27
C HIS A 467 7.97 -38.58 -20.79
N ARG A 468 7.84 -39.85 -20.38
CA ARG A 468 8.39 -40.41 -19.13
C ARG A 468 9.81 -40.90 -19.39
N PHE A 469 10.71 -40.66 -18.43
CA PHE A 469 11.89 -41.51 -18.20
C PHE A 469 12.32 -41.43 -16.73
N THR A 470 12.50 -42.58 -16.10
CA THR A 470 13.41 -42.92 -14.97
C THR A 470 13.58 -44.46 -14.99
N PRO A 471 14.51 -45.12 -14.25
CA PRO A 471 15.49 -44.62 -13.26
C PRO A 471 16.93 -45.24 -13.37
N SER A 472 17.89 -44.71 -12.61
CA SER A 472 18.79 -45.52 -11.75
C SER A 472 19.67 -44.67 -10.82
N SER A 473 19.98 -45.25 -9.66
CA SER A 473 20.66 -44.71 -8.48
C SER A 473 22.18 -44.84 -8.53
N SER A 474 22.92 -43.86 -8.02
CA SER A 474 24.13 -44.07 -7.20
C SER A 474 24.55 -42.79 -6.48
N SER A 475 25.33 -43.00 -5.41
CA SER A 475 25.59 -42.15 -4.26
C SER A 475 26.82 -41.23 -4.37
N SER A 476 26.85 -40.26 -3.44
CA SER A 476 28.02 -39.63 -2.76
C SER A 476 28.50 -38.24 -3.20
N ALA A 477 28.39 -37.33 -2.20
CA ALA A 477 29.33 -36.32 -1.71
C ALA A 477 29.86 -35.15 -2.58
N SER A 478 29.89 -34.00 -1.89
CA SER A 478 30.81 -32.85 -1.96
C SER A 478 30.40 -31.59 -2.74
N SER A 479 30.33 -30.50 -1.96
CA SER A 479 30.62 -29.08 -2.24
C SER A 479 30.98 -28.66 -3.67
N ALA A 480 30.25 -27.68 -4.23
CA ALA A 480 30.83 -26.65 -5.11
C ALA A 480 29.81 -25.52 -5.47
N SER A 481 30.24 -24.29 -5.17
CA SER A 481 30.17 -23.04 -5.96
C SER A 481 28.94 -22.68 -6.81
N SER A 482 28.41 -21.46 -6.56
CA SER A 482 27.49 -20.72 -7.43
C SER A 482 28.04 -20.57 -8.87
N PRO A 483 27.19 -20.67 -9.91
CA PRO A 483 27.65 -20.50 -11.30
C PRO A 483 27.79 -19.01 -11.66
N PRO A 484 28.75 -18.65 -12.53
CA PRO A 484 28.87 -17.29 -13.07
C PRO A 484 27.85 -17.06 -14.21
N TYR A 485 27.25 -15.87 -14.23
CA TYR A 485 26.33 -15.41 -15.26
C TYR A 485 27.00 -15.37 -16.65
N PRO A 486 26.36 -15.87 -17.74
CA PRO A 486 26.89 -15.69 -19.08
C PRO A 486 26.48 -14.31 -19.64
N ILE A 487 27.44 -13.39 -19.69
CA ILE A 487 27.31 -12.13 -20.44
C ILE A 487 27.32 -12.47 -21.93
N ARG A 488 26.23 -12.19 -22.64
CA ARG A 488 26.17 -12.26 -24.11
C ARG A 488 26.02 -10.86 -24.70
N SER A 489 27.13 -10.12 -24.71
CA SER A 489 27.25 -8.87 -25.48
C SER A 489 28.06 -9.11 -26.74
N ARG A 490 27.49 -8.82 -27.92
CA ARG A 490 28.21 -8.74 -29.20
C ARG A 490 28.48 -7.27 -29.56
N ARG A 491 29.52 -6.74 -28.91
CA ARG A 491 30.66 -5.92 -29.40
C ARG A 491 30.42 -4.73 -30.37
N ALA A 492 30.93 -3.57 -29.94
CA ALA A 492 32.01 -2.86 -30.64
C ALA A 492 33.03 -2.36 -29.60
N THR A 493 34.28 -2.82 -29.69
CA THR A 493 35.37 -2.50 -28.75
C THR A 493 36.11 -1.24 -29.18
N ALA A 494 36.00 -0.17 -28.41
CA ALA A 494 37.04 0.85 -28.29
C ALA A 494 37.74 0.65 -26.94
N ALA A 495 39.07 0.64 -26.91
CA ALA A 495 39.85 0.45 -25.69
C ALA A 495 39.63 1.63 -24.74
N VAL A 496 39.02 1.36 -23.57
CA VAL A 496 38.87 2.34 -22.49
C VAL A 496 40.12 2.26 -21.60
N ILE A 497 40.85 3.37 -21.53
CA ILE A 497 41.90 3.59 -20.53
C ILE A 497 41.20 3.72 -19.17
N PRO A 498 41.60 2.99 -18.11
CA PRO A 498 40.97 3.14 -16.80
C PRO A 498 41.25 4.54 -16.26
N ASN A 499 40.19 5.33 -16.07
CA ASN A 499 40.26 6.64 -15.42
C ASN A 499 40.53 6.43 -13.91
N PRO A 500 41.63 6.95 -13.35
CA PRO A 500 42.00 6.72 -11.95
C PRO A 500 41.22 7.56 -10.93
N TYR A 501 40.13 8.21 -11.33
CA TYR A 501 39.26 8.99 -10.45
C TYR A 501 37.87 8.35 -10.42
N PRO A 502 37.26 8.12 -9.23
CA PRO A 502 35.88 7.69 -9.17
C PRO A 502 35.04 8.73 -9.91
N ALA A 503 34.30 8.28 -10.94
CA ALA A 503 33.32 9.12 -11.60
C ALA A 503 32.43 9.73 -10.51
N ALA A 504 32.22 11.05 -10.55
CA ALA A 504 31.31 11.71 -9.64
C ALA A 504 29.98 10.95 -9.67
N ALA A 505 29.48 10.54 -8.49
CA ALA A 505 28.25 9.77 -8.39
C ALA A 505 27.14 10.50 -9.18
N ASP A 506 26.48 9.77 -10.08
CA ASP A 506 25.33 10.31 -10.82
C ASP A 506 24.30 10.80 -9.80
N PRO A 507 24.02 12.11 -9.75
CA PRO A 507 23.27 12.70 -8.67
C PRO A 507 21.76 12.44 -8.80
N THR A 508 21.36 11.66 -9.81
CA THR A 508 19.99 11.16 -10.00
C THR A 508 19.63 10.16 -8.91
N ALA A 509 18.62 10.48 -8.10
CA ALA A 509 18.05 9.58 -7.11
C ALA A 509 17.00 8.65 -7.75
N ALA A 510 17.10 7.35 -7.54
CA ALA A 510 16.19 6.37 -8.14
C ALA A 510 15.72 5.34 -7.12
N VAL A 511 14.40 5.09 -7.07
CA VAL A 511 13.78 4.09 -6.21
C VAL A 511 12.75 3.27 -6.97
N LEU A 512 12.62 1.99 -6.61
CA LEU A 512 11.58 1.09 -7.12
C LEU A 512 10.53 0.85 -6.04
N TYR A 513 9.26 1.13 -6.33
CA TYR A 513 8.18 0.79 -5.40
C TYR A 513 7.95 -0.72 -5.41
N ILE A 514 8.25 -1.36 -4.28
CA ILE A 514 8.17 -2.81 -4.10
C ILE A 514 7.60 -3.08 -2.70
N PRO A 515 6.27 -3.26 -2.56
CA PRO A 515 5.67 -3.59 -1.27
C PRO A 515 5.95 -5.05 -0.89
N ALA A 516 5.72 -5.40 0.38
CA ALA A 516 5.73 -6.77 0.86
C ALA A 516 4.29 -7.29 0.97
N CYS A 517 3.91 -8.20 0.07
CA CYS A 517 2.56 -8.75 -0.02
C CYS A 517 2.55 -10.24 0.35
N PRO A 518 1.75 -10.69 1.33
CA PRO A 518 1.57 -12.11 1.63
C PRO A 518 0.78 -12.83 0.55
N LEU A 519 0.98 -14.14 0.41
CA LEU A 519 0.02 -14.96 -0.29
C LEU A 519 -1.29 -15.02 0.52
N THR A 520 -2.39 -14.70 -0.15
CA THR A 520 -3.78 -14.79 0.33
C THR A 520 -4.67 -15.13 -0.86
N GLN A 521 -5.95 -15.45 -0.63
CA GLN A 521 -6.91 -15.60 -1.71
C GLN A 521 -7.03 -14.33 -2.58
N THR A 522 -7.19 -13.17 -1.95
CA THR A 522 -7.28 -11.86 -2.63
C THR A 522 -6.04 -11.58 -3.47
N ASN A 523 -4.87 -11.82 -2.90
CA ASN A 523 -3.61 -11.57 -3.58
C ASN A 523 -3.35 -12.57 -4.73
N ALA A 524 -3.80 -13.82 -4.61
CA ALA A 524 -3.76 -14.78 -5.72
C ALA A 524 -4.69 -14.37 -6.89
N LEU A 525 -5.89 -13.85 -6.59
CA LEU A 525 -6.81 -13.31 -7.60
C LEU A 525 -6.21 -12.09 -8.33
N TYR A 526 -5.54 -11.21 -7.58
CA TYR A 526 -4.79 -10.11 -8.19
C TYR A 526 -3.65 -10.61 -9.08
N LEU A 527 -2.86 -11.55 -8.58
CA LEU A 527 -1.70 -12.09 -9.26
C LEU A 527 -2.07 -12.78 -10.58
N ALA A 528 -3.24 -13.41 -10.67
CA ALA A 528 -3.77 -13.95 -11.93
C ALA A 528 -3.98 -12.85 -13.00
N ARG A 529 -4.51 -11.69 -12.61
CA ARG A 529 -4.67 -10.51 -13.48
C ARG A 529 -3.32 -9.89 -13.82
N GLN A 530 -2.43 -9.75 -12.83
CA GLN A 530 -1.08 -9.23 -13.02
C GLN A 530 -0.28 -10.07 -14.00
N ARG A 531 -0.33 -11.40 -13.89
CA ARG A 531 0.33 -12.32 -14.83
C ARG A 531 -0.12 -12.06 -16.27
N ARG A 532 -1.43 -11.92 -16.49
CA ARG A 532 -1.96 -11.59 -17.82
C ARG A 532 -1.42 -10.24 -18.30
N ALA A 533 -1.40 -9.23 -17.44
CA ALA A 533 -0.86 -7.92 -17.79
C ALA A 533 0.62 -8.00 -18.16
N PHE A 534 1.44 -8.69 -17.36
CA PHE A 534 2.84 -8.95 -17.65
C PHE A 534 3.04 -9.66 -18.98
N LEU A 535 2.34 -10.77 -19.25
CA LEU A 535 2.51 -11.51 -20.51
C LEU A 535 2.18 -10.66 -21.74
N LEU A 536 1.16 -9.81 -21.65
CA LEU A 536 0.69 -8.96 -22.74
C LEU A 536 1.37 -7.58 -22.79
N GLY A 537 2.28 -7.29 -21.86
CA GLY A 537 2.89 -5.96 -21.69
C GLY A 537 1.89 -4.86 -21.39
N LEU A 538 0.75 -5.16 -20.75
CA LEU A 538 -0.24 -4.14 -20.36
C LEU A 538 0.17 -3.46 -19.06
N ALA A 539 -0.39 -2.28 -18.77
CA ALA A 539 -0.23 -1.65 -17.46
C ALA A 539 -0.65 -2.62 -16.33
N ALA A 540 -0.04 -2.48 -15.16
CA ALA A 540 -0.41 -3.28 -13.99
C ALA A 540 -1.90 -3.07 -13.64
N PRO A 541 -2.62 -4.09 -13.12
CA PRO A 541 -4.08 -4.07 -13.05
C PRO A 541 -4.71 -2.86 -12.36
N ASP A 542 -4.09 -2.35 -11.28
CA ASP A 542 -4.61 -1.19 -10.52
C ASP A 542 -4.40 0.15 -11.23
N PHE A 543 -3.56 0.17 -12.26
CA PHE A 543 -3.22 1.36 -13.05
C PHE A 543 -3.82 1.33 -14.45
N ALA A 544 -4.42 0.21 -14.87
CA ALA A 544 -4.97 0.01 -16.21
C ALA A 544 -6.17 0.93 -16.52
N GLU A 545 -6.91 1.38 -15.51
CA GLU A 545 -8.09 2.25 -15.66
C GLU A 545 -7.79 3.75 -15.45
N ALA A 546 -6.52 4.15 -15.23
CA ALA A 546 -6.11 5.52 -14.89
C ALA A 546 -6.12 6.51 -16.07
N GLY A 547 -7.25 6.51 -16.79
CA GLY A 547 -7.52 7.28 -17.99
C GLY A 547 -7.04 6.55 -19.23
N ALA A 548 -7.93 6.43 -20.22
CA ALA A 548 -7.66 5.91 -21.56
C ALA A 548 -6.30 6.41 -22.09
N GLY A 549 -5.24 5.60 -22.02
CA GLY A 549 -3.92 6.02 -22.51
C GLY A 549 -2.68 5.24 -22.08
N SER A 550 -2.65 4.52 -20.94
CA SER A 550 -1.48 3.65 -20.66
C SER A 550 -1.63 2.33 -21.41
N ALA A 551 -1.00 2.23 -22.58
CA ALA A 551 -0.89 0.97 -23.34
C ALA A 551 -0.07 -0.10 -22.59
N GLY A 552 0.45 0.24 -21.40
CA GLY A 552 1.51 -0.49 -20.73
C GLY A 552 2.82 -0.34 -21.49
N GLU A 553 3.55 -1.43 -21.55
CA GLU A 553 4.88 -1.53 -22.16
C GLU A 553 4.89 -2.53 -23.32
N ARG A 554 3.72 -2.82 -23.92
CA ARG A 554 3.57 -3.85 -24.95
C ARG A 554 4.57 -3.70 -26.09
N ASP A 555 4.76 -2.46 -26.52
CA ASP A 555 5.59 -2.10 -27.67
C ASP A 555 6.99 -1.60 -27.24
N HIS A 556 7.35 -1.76 -25.96
CA HIS A 556 8.65 -1.31 -25.45
C HIS A 556 9.77 -2.25 -25.90
N GLN A 557 10.89 -1.65 -26.30
CA GLN A 557 12.12 -2.38 -26.60
C GLN A 557 12.79 -2.84 -25.31
N GLY A 558 13.33 -4.06 -25.30
CA GLY A 558 14.03 -4.60 -24.13
C GLY A 558 13.13 -5.09 -23.00
N ARG A 559 11.81 -5.17 -23.19
CA ARG A 559 10.89 -5.69 -22.17
C ARG A 559 11.18 -7.16 -21.86
N PRO A 560 11.38 -7.54 -20.58
CA PRO A 560 11.65 -8.91 -20.16
C PRO A 560 10.44 -9.83 -20.37
N GLY A 561 10.74 -11.11 -20.63
CA GLY A 561 9.79 -12.20 -20.70
C GLY A 561 9.88 -13.14 -19.49
N VAL A 562 9.18 -14.28 -19.58
CA VAL A 562 9.15 -15.30 -18.52
C VAL A 562 10.55 -15.90 -18.26
N GLN A 563 11.37 -16.03 -19.30
CA GLN A 563 12.72 -16.56 -19.16
C GLN A 563 13.61 -15.64 -18.31
N ASP A 564 13.50 -14.32 -18.48
CA ASP A 564 14.24 -13.34 -17.68
C ASP A 564 13.89 -13.45 -16.18
N ILE A 565 12.62 -13.73 -15.86
CA ILE A 565 12.19 -14.00 -14.49
C ILE A 565 12.82 -15.29 -13.95
N ALA A 566 12.82 -16.35 -14.75
CA ALA A 566 13.42 -17.63 -14.37
C ALA A 566 14.93 -17.48 -14.14
N ASP A 567 15.63 -16.73 -14.98
CA ASP A 567 17.07 -16.51 -14.89
C ASP A 567 17.43 -15.64 -13.66
N ALA A 568 16.60 -14.65 -13.33
CA ALA A 568 16.84 -13.73 -12.21
C ALA A 568 16.44 -14.30 -10.84
N GLY A 569 15.27 -14.94 -10.75
CA GLY A 569 14.67 -15.36 -9.48
C GLY A 569 14.42 -16.87 -9.34
N GLY A 570 14.68 -17.65 -10.39
CA GLY A 570 14.40 -19.09 -10.42
C GLY A 570 12.93 -19.41 -10.15
N GLU A 571 12.69 -20.60 -9.59
CA GLU A 571 11.37 -21.07 -9.20
C GLU A 571 10.66 -20.14 -8.21
N ARG A 572 11.39 -19.56 -7.24
CA ARG A 572 10.80 -18.63 -6.28
C ARG A 572 10.30 -17.35 -6.94
N GLY A 573 11.07 -16.81 -7.87
CA GLY A 573 10.68 -15.66 -8.69
C GLY A 573 9.48 -15.94 -9.58
N LEU A 574 9.45 -17.10 -10.23
CA LEU A 574 8.30 -17.52 -11.03
C LEU A 574 7.04 -17.66 -10.18
N ARG A 575 7.13 -18.23 -8.97
CA ARG A 575 6.00 -18.38 -8.04
C ARG A 575 5.51 -17.03 -7.52
N SER A 576 6.42 -16.14 -7.11
CA SER A 576 6.04 -14.81 -6.61
C SER A 576 5.31 -13.96 -7.68
N MET A 577 5.63 -14.17 -8.96
CA MET A 577 4.97 -13.55 -10.12
C MET A 577 3.73 -14.33 -10.63
N GLY A 578 3.38 -15.47 -10.02
CA GLY A 578 2.24 -16.31 -10.41
C GLY A 578 2.43 -17.11 -11.70
N LEU A 579 3.66 -17.26 -12.16
CA LEU A 579 4.06 -17.95 -13.39
C LEU A 579 4.34 -19.44 -13.18
N ALA A 580 4.59 -19.86 -11.94
CA ALA A 580 4.73 -21.26 -11.55
C ALA A 580 3.82 -21.61 -10.36
N PRO A 581 3.32 -22.86 -10.26
CA PRO A 581 2.55 -23.31 -9.10
C PRO A 581 3.41 -23.38 -7.84
N TRP A 582 2.77 -23.17 -6.70
CA TRP A 582 3.39 -23.39 -5.40
C TRP A 582 3.51 -24.89 -5.12
N GLU A 583 4.66 -25.31 -4.57
CA GLU A 583 4.85 -26.67 -4.10
C GLU A 583 4.09 -26.89 -2.79
N GLU A 584 3.23 -27.90 -2.75
CA GLU A 584 2.65 -28.36 -1.49
C GLU A 584 3.75 -29.08 -0.69
N ALA A 585 3.99 -28.66 0.55
CA ALA A 585 4.87 -29.42 1.44
C ALA A 585 4.35 -30.85 1.55
N ALA A 586 5.20 -31.85 1.26
CA ALA A 586 4.81 -33.25 1.37
C ALA A 586 4.29 -33.51 2.79
N ALA A 587 3.08 -34.07 2.90
CA ALA A 587 2.54 -34.48 4.19
C ALA A 587 3.55 -35.44 4.84
N PRO A 588 4.01 -35.19 6.09
CA PRO A 588 4.90 -36.13 6.75
C PRO A 588 4.18 -37.47 6.84
N ALA A 589 4.88 -38.55 6.48
CA ALA A 589 4.37 -39.91 6.63
C ALA A 589 3.84 -40.09 8.06
N VAL A 590 2.57 -40.48 8.18
CA VAL A 590 1.91 -40.75 9.46
C VAL A 590 2.74 -41.79 10.21
N ARG A 591 3.54 -41.35 11.17
CA ARG A 591 4.16 -42.27 12.14
C ARG A 591 3.05 -42.74 13.09
N PRO A 592 2.96 -44.04 13.41
CA PRO A 592 1.95 -44.53 14.34
C PRO A 592 2.06 -43.79 15.68
N ARG A 593 0.92 -43.44 16.28
CA ARG A 593 0.82 -42.73 17.56
C ARG A 593 1.62 -43.44 18.66
N GLY A 594 2.83 -42.97 18.92
CA GLY A 594 3.54 -43.15 20.19
C GLY A 594 3.22 -41.96 21.09
N GLY A 595 2.64 -42.24 22.26
CA GLY A 595 2.08 -41.23 23.16
C GLY A 595 3.11 -40.31 23.83
N GLY A 596 2.62 -39.16 24.27
CA GLY A 596 3.25 -38.32 25.29
C GLY A 596 4.06 -37.12 24.77
N GLY A 597 3.37 -36.00 24.46
CA GLY A 597 4.02 -34.72 24.15
C GLY A 597 3.09 -33.70 23.48
N GLY A 598 1.89 -33.50 24.01
CA GLY A 598 0.84 -32.68 23.38
C GLY A 598 0.96 -31.20 23.73
N GLY A 599 1.35 -30.36 22.76
CA GLY A 599 1.24 -28.90 22.89
C GLY A 599 1.88 -28.15 21.71
N SER A 600 3.20 -28.27 21.55
CA SER A 600 3.94 -27.56 20.48
C SER A 600 3.82 -28.26 19.11
N SER A 601 3.76 -29.58 19.09
CA SER A 601 3.68 -30.36 17.84
C SER A 601 2.37 -30.16 17.08
N ASP A 602 1.26 -29.96 17.80
CA ASP A 602 -0.09 -29.85 17.23
C ASP A 602 -0.34 -28.48 16.56
N LYS A 603 0.13 -27.39 17.19
CA LYS A 603 0.06 -26.03 16.60
C LYS A 603 0.86 -25.96 15.30
N SER A 604 2.09 -26.48 15.32
CA SER A 604 2.95 -26.51 14.14
C SER A 604 2.38 -27.37 13.00
N SER A 605 1.67 -28.47 13.31
CA SER A 605 0.96 -29.25 12.27
C SER A 605 -0.24 -28.50 11.69
N ARG A 606 -1.02 -27.81 12.51
CA ARG A 606 -2.17 -27.02 12.03
C ARG A 606 -1.74 -25.87 11.13
N GLU A 607 -0.66 -25.16 11.48
CA GLU A 607 -0.09 -24.10 10.64
C GLU A 607 0.35 -24.65 9.28
N ARG A 608 1.06 -25.79 9.26
CA ARG A 608 1.44 -26.45 7.99
C ARG A 608 0.24 -26.87 7.14
N GLU A 609 -0.82 -27.40 7.75
CA GLU A 609 -2.03 -27.80 7.04
C GLU A 609 -2.76 -26.58 6.46
N LYS A 610 -2.82 -25.47 7.21
CA LYS A 610 -3.38 -24.20 6.77
C LYS A 610 -2.61 -23.62 5.58
N ASP A 611 -1.29 -23.61 5.66
CA ASP A 611 -0.44 -23.19 4.55
C ASP A 611 -0.67 -24.06 3.32
N ALA A 612 -0.67 -25.39 3.47
CA ALA A 612 -0.96 -26.30 2.36
C ALA A 612 -2.35 -26.06 1.74
N ARG A 613 -3.38 -25.78 2.56
CA ARG A 613 -4.72 -25.41 2.08
C ARG A 613 -4.69 -24.10 1.29
N LEU A 614 -3.96 -23.09 1.77
CA LEU A 614 -3.81 -21.81 1.07
C LEU A 614 -3.05 -21.98 -0.26
N LEU A 615 -1.98 -22.79 -0.29
CA LEU A 615 -1.24 -23.08 -1.52
C LEU A 615 -2.13 -23.77 -2.56
N ARG A 616 -2.96 -24.75 -2.14
CA ARG A 616 -3.96 -25.38 -3.02
C ARG A 616 -4.98 -24.39 -3.56
N LEU A 617 -5.50 -23.51 -2.72
CA LEU A 617 -6.43 -22.47 -3.13
C LEU A 617 -5.78 -21.51 -4.15
N ALA A 618 -4.56 -21.04 -3.87
CA ALA A 618 -3.81 -20.18 -4.77
C ALA A 618 -3.51 -20.87 -6.11
N ASN A 619 -3.09 -22.13 -6.09
CA ASN A 619 -2.86 -22.91 -7.30
C ASN A 619 -4.14 -23.11 -8.13
N GLY A 620 -5.29 -23.36 -7.47
CA GLY A 620 -6.60 -23.43 -8.14
C GLY A 620 -7.01 -22.10 -8.81
N ILE A 621 -6.65 -20.96 -8.21
CA ILE A 621 -6.91 -19.63 -8.78
C ILE A 621 -5.96 -19.33 -9.94
N LEU A 622 -4.67 -19.60 -9.76
CA LEU A 622 -3.64 -19.23 -10.71
C LEU A 622 -3.58 -20.19 -11.91
N PHE A 623 -3.91 -21.48 -11.72
CA PHE A 623 -3.76 -22.52 -12.72
C PHE A 623 -5.00 -23.44 -12.76
N PRO A 624 -6.21 -22.90 -13.02
CA PRO A 624 -7.46 -23.66 -12.94
C PRO A 624 -7.41 -24.93 -13.80
N ASP A 625 -6.92 -24.86 -15.03
CA ASP A 625 -6.83 -26.03 -15.94
C ASP A 625 -5.98 -27.20 -15.38
N ARG A 626 -5.04 -26.90 -14.47
CA ARG A 626 -4.18 -27.91 -13.81
C ARG A 626 -4.78 -28.41 -12.49
N PHE A 627 -5.68 -27.66 -11.85
CA PHE A 627 -6.15 -27.89 -10.48
C PHE A 627 -7.68 -27.88 -10.33
N ASP A 628 -8.46 -27.87 -11.41
CA ASP A 628 -9.94 -27.83 -11.47
C ASP A 628 -10.65 -28.95 -10.66
N GLY A 629 -9.93 -30.03 -10.34
CA GLY A 629 -10.43 -31.12 -9.49
C GLY A 629 -10.30 -30.89 -7.98
N VAL A 630 -9.53 -29.89 -7.53
CA VAL A 630 -9.12 -29.73 -6.12
C VAL A 630 -10.13 -28.90 -5.30
N LEU A 631 -10.92 -28.03 -5.94
CA LEU A 631 -11.98 -27.25 -5.27
C LEU A 631 -13.30 -28.04 -5.09
N LYS A 632 -13.44 -29.21 -5.74
CA LYS A 632 -14.57 -30.12 -5.49
C LYS A 632 -14.30 -30.89 -4.20
N LYS A 633 -15.04 -30.58 -3.13
CA LYS A 633 -15.03 -31.36 -1.88
C LYS A 633 -15.10 -32.86 -2.19
N PRO A 634 -14.27 -33.72 -1.57
CA PRO A 634 -14.48 -35.16 -1.65
C PRO A 634 -15.67 -35.50 -0.75
N GLY A 635 -16.83 -35.79 -1.37
CA GLY A 635 -17.97 -36.36 -0.65
C GLY A 635 -19.30 -35.69 -0.94
N ARG A 636 -19.93 -36.12 -2.04
CA ARG A 636 -21.32 -36.59 -2.12
C ARG A 636 -21.54 -37.07 -3.55
N ARG A 637 -21.35 -38.37 -3.76
CA ARG A 637 -22.05 -39.11 -4.80
C ARG A 637 -23.39 -39.55 -4.23
#